data_AF-A0A1L9SST7-F1
#
_entry.id   AF-A0A1L9SST7-F1
#
_cell.length_a   1.000
_cell.length_b   1.000
_cell.length_c   1.000
_cell.angle_alpha   90.00
_cell.angle_beta   90.00
_cell.angle_gamma   90.00
#
_symmetry.space_group_name_H-M   'P 1'
#
loop_
_entity.id
_entity.type
_entity.pdbx_description
1 polymer ?
#
loop_
_entity_poly.entity_id
_entity_poly.type
_entity_poly.pdbx_seq_one_letter_code
_entity_poly.pdbx_strand_id
1 'polypeptide(L)'
;MKFKYIPSLYLQVLAITASAAPDGNAAEIRASGDTAIPDPHQSGTRDGCSVYYCVLSGDTCAAIASKFGITINEFISWNPDVGLQCANLWAGYNVCVRL
;
A
#
# COMPACT_ATOMS: atom_id res chain seq x y z
N MET A 1 22.71 -3.81 8.72
CA MET A 1 22.60 -2.90 9.88
C MET A 1 21.19 -2.32 9.87
N LYS A 2 20.51 -2.36 11.01
CA LYS A 2 19.07 -2.06 11.19
C LYS A 2 18.85 -0.55 11.05
N PHE A 3 18.08 -0.09 10.07
CA PHE A 3 17.64 1.30 10.05
C PHE A 3 16.41 1.46 10.93
N LYS A 4 16.58 2.42 11.83
CA LYS A 4 15.76 2.73 12.99
C LYS A 4 14.54 3.51 12.53
N TYR A 5 13.37 3.06 13.00
CA TYR A 5 12.08 3.74 12.91
C TYR A 5 12.20 5.23 13.27
N ILE A 6 11.71 6.13 12.40
CA ILE A 6 11.53 7.55 12.71
C ILE A 6 10.06 7.88 12.45
N PRO A 7 9.24 8.10 13.49
CA PRO A 7 7.89 8.61 13.34
C PRO A 7 7.97 10.13 13.20
N SER A 8 7.46 10.71 12.12
CA SER A 8 7.18 12.15 12.07
C SER A 8 6.15 12.45 11.00
N LEU A 9 4.96 12.88 11.45
CA LEU A 9 4.20 13.91 10.75
C LEU A 9 5.18 15.01 10.30
N TYR A 10 5.28 15.29 9.01
CA TYR A 10 5.16 16.62 8.42
C TYR A 10 5.46 16.53 6.91
N LEU A 11 4.40 16.73 6.11
CA LEU A 11 4.32 17.78 5.09
C LEU A 11 5.56 17.98 4.20
N GLN A 12 5.52 17.53 2.94
CA GLN A 12 5.85 18.36 1.74
C GLN A 12 5.06 17.83 0.53
N VAL A 13 3.95 18.51 0.24
CA VAL A 13 3.45 18.63 -1.14
C VAL A 13 4.32 19.71 -1.78
N LEU A 14 4.95 19.38 -2.93
CA LEU A 14 5.68 20.21 -3.92
C LEU A 14 6.77 19.27 -4.50
N ALA A 15 7.06 19.12 -5.78
CA ALA A 15 6.58 19.68 -7.02
C ALA A 15 7.35 18.95 -8.15
N ILE A 16 6.61 18.48 -9.16
CA ILE A 16 6.87 18.61 -10.61
C ILE A 16 8.24 18.19 -11.22
N THR A 17 8.14 17.33 -12.24
CA THR A 17 8.74 17.35 -13.61
C THR A 17 9.51 16.09 -14.04
N ALA A 18 8.89 15.41 -15.01
CA ALA A 18 9.40 14.70 -16.18
C ALA A 18 10.69 13.84 -16.06
N SER A 19 10.57 12.56 -16.43
CA SER A 19 11.60 11.90 -17.22
C SER A 19 10.99 10.91 -18.21
N ALA A 20 11.70 10.73 -19.33
CA ALA A 20 11.21 10.44 -20.67
C ALA A 20 10.68 9.01 -20.91
N ALA A 21 9.87 8.89 -21.97
CA ALA A 21 9.38 7.64 -22.56
C ALA A 21 10.52 6.74 -23.08
N PRO A 22 10.24 5.43 -23.25
CA PRO A 22 10.45 4.86 -24.58
C PRO A 22 9.21 4.13 -25.12
N ASP A 23 9.12 4.17 -26.45
CA ASP A 23 8.27 3.47 -27.40
C ASP A 23 7.59 2.14 -26.99
N GLY A 24 6.33 1.99 -27.41
CA GLY A 24 5.93 0.76 -28.14
C GLY A 24 5.03 -0.27 -27.45
N ASN A 25 3.76 0.10 -27.25
CA ASN A 25 2.55 -0.70 -27.57
C ASN A 25 2.33 -2.13 -26.98
N ALA A 26 1.59 -2.23 -25.87
CA ALA A 26 0.40 -3.09 -25.70
C ALA A 26 -0.28 -2.80 -24.34
N ALA A 27 -1.61 -2.84 -24.32
CA ALA A 27 -2.48 -2.20 -23.34
C ALA A 27 -2.39 -2.73 -21.90
N GLU A 28 -2.16 -1.83 -20.95
CA GLU A 28 -2.85 -1.87 -19.66
C GLU A 28 -3.76 -0.65 -19.60
N ILE A 29 -5.08 -0.90 -19.60
CA ILE A 29 -6.09 0.11 -19.30
C ILE A 29 -5.86 0.54 -17.84
N ARG A 30 -5.02 1.55 -17.62
CA ARG A 30 -4.93 2.24 -16.34
C ARG A 30 -6.14 3.15 -16.21
N ALA A 31 -7.24 2.58 -15.75
CA ALA A 31 -8.29 3.35 -15.10
C ALA A 31 -7.78 3.76 -13.71
N SER A 32 -6.75 4.62 -13.66
CA SER A 32 -6.25 5.19 -12.42
C SER A 32 -7.12 6.41 -12.10
N GLY A 33 -8.14 6.20 -11.26
CA GLY A 33 -8.64 7.26 -10.41
C GLY A 33 -7.48 7.69 -9.52
N ASP A 34 -6.80 8.76 -9.94
CA ASP A 34 -5.50 9.21 -9.45
C ASP A 34 -5.59 9.74 -8.00
N THR A 35 -5.74 8.80 -7.07
CA THR A 35 -5.33 9.00 -5.69
C THR A 35 -3.97 8.33 -5.62
N ALA A 36 -2.91 9.13 -5.57
CA ALA A 36 -1.55 8.62 -5.56
C ALA A 36 -1.38 7.54 -4.46
N ILE A 37 -0.96 6.34 -4.85
CA ILE A 37 -0.67 5.25 -3.92
C ILE A 37 0.53 5.69 -3.06
N PRO A 38 0.44 5.65 -1.72
CA PRO A 38 1.53 6.14 -0.87
C PRO A 38 2.72 5.19 -0.88
N ASP A 39 3.90 5.70 -1.22
CA ASP A 39 5.14 4.93 -1.18
C ASP A 39 5.78 4.88 0.23
N PRO A 40 6.50 3.79 0.56
CA PRO A 40 6.49 2.52 -0.17
C PRO A 40 5.17 1.79 0.10
N HIS A 41 4.51 1.30 -0.95
CA HIS A 41 3.35 0.42 -0.81
C HIS A 41 3.76 -1.02 -1.08
N GLN A 42 3.12 -1.96 -0.41
CA GLN A 42 3.38 -3.36 -0.67
C GLN A 42 2.85 -3.72 -2.07
N SER A 43 3.60 -4.55 -2.80
CA SER A 43 3.14 -5.08 -4.08
C SER A 43 1.79 -5.77 -3.93
N GLY A 44 1.00 -5.78 -5.01
CA GLY A 44 -0.30 -6.42 -5.02
C GLY A 44 -1.39 -5.70 -4.22
N THR A 45 -1.10 -4.58 -3.55
CA THR A 45 -2.16 -3.71 -3.00
C THR A 45 -3.07 -3.21 -4.13
N ARG A 46 -4.37 -3.38 -3.94
CA ARG A 46 -5.41 -3.08 -4.92
C ARG A 46 -5.44 -1.59 -5.29
N ASP A 47 -5.74 -1.31 -6.56
CA ASP A 47 -6.11 0.03 -7.04
C ASP A 47 -7.42 0.54 -6.41
N GLY A 48 -7.57 1.87 -6.34
CA GLY A 48 -8.78 2.52 -5.86
C GLY A 48 -8.98 2.39 -4.35
N CYS A 49 -7.89 2.29 -3.59
CA CYS A 49 -7.95 2.31 -2.14
C CYS A 49 -8.15 3.74 -1.63
N SER A 50 -9.17 3.96 -0.79
CA SER A 50 -9.43 5.26 -0.17
C SER A 50 -8.60 5.51 1.09
N VAL A 51 -8.16 4.45 1.78
CA VAL A 51 -7.34 4.57 3.00
C VAL A 51 -6.23 3.51 3.03
N TYR A 52 -5.00 3.99 3.21
CA TYR A 52 -3.82 3.16 3.41
C TYR A 52 -3.37 3.14 4.87
N TYR A 53 -2.72 2.04 5.26
CA TYR A 53 -2.10 1.87 6.56
C TYR A 53 -0.64 1.45 6.41
N CYS A 54 0.28 2.19 7.04
CA CYS A 54 1.67 1.79 7.15
C CYS A 54 1.81 0.70 8.21
N VAL A 55 2.19 -0.50 7.78
CA VAL A 55 2.33 -1.68 8.65
C VAL A 55 3.44 -1.45 9.67
N LEU A 56 3.15 -1.70 10.95
CA LEU A 56 4.13 -1.63 12.02
C LEU A 56 4.76 -2.99 12.29
N SER A 57 5.98 -2.99 12.82
CA SER A 57 6.64 -4.23 13.25
C SER A 57 5.79 -4.92 14.33
N GLY A 58 5.41 -6.17 14.08
CA GLY A 58 4.57 -6.96 14.98
C GLY A 58 3.07 -6.89 14.67
N ASP A 59 2.65 -6.10 13.67
CA ASP A 59 1.29 -6.17 13.17
C ASP A 59 1.01 -7.54 12.53
N THR A 60 -0.26 -7.94 12.60
CA THR A 60 -0.80 -9.11 11.89
C THR A 60 -2.01 -8.69 11.09
N CYS A 61 -2.38 -9.45 10.06
CA CYS A 61 -3.60 -9.20 9.28
C CYS A 61 -4.83 -9.17 10.19
N ALA A 62 -4.88 -10.04 11.22
CA ALA A 62 -5.98 -10.05 12.17
C ALA A 62 -6.06 -8.77 13.01
N ALA A 63 -4.91 -8.27 13.50
CA ALA A 63 -4.85 -7.04 14.27
C ALA A 63 -5.22 -5.80 13.43
N ILE A 64 -4.71 -5.72 12.19
CA ILE A 64 -5.05 -4.64 11.26
C ILE A 64 -6.54 -4.72 10.89
N ALA A 65 -7.04 -5.89 10.50
CA ALA A 65 -8.44 -6.07 10.13
C ALA A 65 -9.38 -5.67 11.28
N SER A 66 -9.08 -6.10 12.51
CA SER A 66 -9.83 -5.72 13.71
C SER A 66 -9.76 -4.21 13.96
N LYS A 67 -8.60 -3.57 13.80
CA LYS A 67 -8.41 -2.12 13.99
C LYS A 67 -9.27 -1.28 13.04
N PHE A 68 -9.45 -1.74 11.80
CA PHE A 68 -10.22 -1.03 10.79
C PHE A 68 -11.67 -1.54 10.64
N GLY A 69 -12.07 -2.53 11.43
CA GLY A 69 -13.42 -3.09 11.43
C GLY A 69 -13.77 -3.84 10.14
N ILE A 70 -12.77 -4.47 9.51
CA ILE A 70 -12.92 -5.28 8.28
C ILE A 70 -12.63 -6.75 8.59
N THR A 71 -13.06 -7.65 7.72
CA THR A 71 -12.69 -9.07 7.82
C THR A 71 -11.26 -9.30 7.32
N ILE A 72 -10.64 -10.39 7.78
CA ILE A 72 -9.33 -10.82 7.27
C ILE A 72 -9.41 -11.11 5.76
N ASN A 73 -10.52 -11.69 5.29
CA ASN A 73 -10.75 -11.96 3.88
C ASN A 73 -10.83 -10.68 3.03
N GLU A 74 -11.49 -9.62 3.52
CA GLU A 74 -11.48 -8.31 2.85
C GLU A 74 -10.07 -7.74 2.80
N PHE A 75 -9.36 -7.75 3.93
CA PHE A 75 -7.97 -7.26 3.98
C PHE A 75 -7.06 -7.98 2.98
N ILE A 76 -7.12 -9.31 2.91
CA ILE A 76 -6.33 -10.11 1.97
C ILE A 76 -6.80 -9.89 0.52
N SER A 77 -8.09 -9.73 0.28
CA SER A 77 -8.62 -9.43 -1.06
C SER A 77 -8.11 -8.09 -1.59
N TRP A 78 -7.90 -7.10 -0.71
CA TRP A 78 -7.34 -5.81 -1.08
C TRP A 78 -5.81 -5.79 -1.10
N ASN A 79 -5.15 -6.80 -0.52
CA ASN A 79 -3.70 -6.92 -0.45
C ASN A 79 -3.24 -8.38 -0.69
N PRO A 80 -3.54 -8.99 -1.85
CA PRO A 80 -3.29 -10.40 -2.14
C PRO A 80 -1.87 -10.89 -1.81
N ASP A 81 -0.85 -10.06 -2.02
CA ASP A 81 0.54 -10.45 -1.83
C ASP A 81 0.93 -10.66 -0.36
N VAL A 82 0.12 -10.19 0.61
CA VAL A 82 0.30 -10.55 2.04
C VAL A 82 0.10 -12.05 2.27
N GLY A 83 -0.61 -12.71 1.35
CA GLY A 83 -0.90 -14.14 1.33
C GLY A 83 -2.03 -14.54 2.28
N LEU A 84 -2.64 -15.69 2.00
CA LEU A 84 -3.75 -16.25 2.80
C LEU A 84 -3.39 -16.47 4.27
N GLN A 85 -2.12 -16.74 4.55
CA GLN A 85 -1.59 -16.96 5.91
C GLN A 85 -1.01 -15.69 6.54
N CYS A 86 -1.12 -14.53 5.87
CA CYS A 86 -0.50 -13.27 6.29
C CYS A 86 1.03 -13.33 6.45
N ALA A 87 1.70 -14.33 5.84
CA ALA A 87 3.13 -14.57 6.04
C ALA A 87 4.02 -13.51 5.38
N ASN A 88 3.47 -12.75 4.42
CA ASN A 88 4.20 -11.78 3.63
C ASN A 88 3.82 -10.34 3.97
N LEU A 89 3.27 -10.07 5.17
CA LEU A 89 2.96 -8.70 5.57
C LEU A 89 4.25 -7.93 5.91
N TRP A 90 4.57 -6.89 5.14
CA TRP A 90 5.85 -6.18 5.27
C TRP A 90 5.74 -4.94 6.16
N ALA A 91 6.46 -4.93 7.27
CA ALA A 91 6.57 -3.74 8.11
C ALA A 91 7.23 -2.58 7.35
N GLY A 92 6.69 -1.37 7.52
CA GLY A 92 7.13 -0.15 6.84
C GLY A 92 6.50 0.09 5.48
N TYR A 93 5.66 -0.81 4.98
CA TYR A 93 4.95 -0.67 3.71
C TYR A 93 3.47 -0.32 3.94
N ASN A 94 2.89 0.41 2.98
CA ASN A 94 1.48 0.75 2.97
C ASN A 94 0.64 -0.37 2.37
N VAL A 95 -0.45 -0.71 3.06
CA VAL A 95 -1.47 -1.67 2.63
C VAL A 95 -2.84 -1.00 2.62
N CYS A 96 -3.75 -1.47 1.76
CA CYS A 96 -5.11 -0.96 1.69
C CYS A 96 -5.98 -1.46 2.84
N VAL A 97 -6.72 -0.55 3.49
CA VAL A 97 -7.62 -0.88 4.61
C VAL A 97 -9.03 -0.31 4.42
N ARG A 98 -9.31 0.39 3.31
CA ARG A 98 -10.65 0.82 2.89
C ARG A 98 -10.65 1.16 1.40
N LEU A 99 -11.71 0.78 0.68
CA LEU A 99 -11.96 1.19 -0.70
C LEU A 99 -12.67 2.54 -0.78
#